data_AF-A0A087BQ02-F1
#
_entry.id   AF-A0A087BQ02-F1
#
_cell.length_a   1.000
_cell.length_b   1.000
_cell.length_c   1.000
_cell.angle_alpha   90.00
_cell.angle_beta   90.00
_cell.angle_gamma   90.00
#
_symmetry.space_group_name_H-M   'P 1'
#
loop_
_entity.id
_entity.type
_entity.pdbx_description
1 polymer ?
#
loop_
_entity_poly.entity_id
_entity_poly.type
_entity_poly.pdbx_seq_one_letter_code
_entity_poly.pdbx_strand_id
1 'polypeptide(L)'
;MTSHATARPDTEAGGAPKTGAVDSVRGKPRRNRISGGFFRFVITRFLLIIPTVFILVTIVFFVMRATGDPISAAMGGRLTPQELQRRVHAAGYDRPLIVQYIDYLGDLLHGDLGTTLTDNQPVASILVRYGAATLELTLLSLVIALLVGIGLGRLAARRRDSLSDASIRVFAILCYATPVFFLG
;
A
#
# COMPACT_ATOMS: atom_id res chain seq x y z
N MET A 1 -53.19 38.53 -74.26
CA MET A 1 -52.64 37.35 -74.97
C MET A 1 -51.37 36.97 -74.24
N THR A 2 -51.19 35.87 -73.54
CA THR A 2 -51.89 34.58 -73.33
C THR A 2 -51.26 34.04 -72.03
N SER A 3 -51.99 33.99 -70.91
CA SER A 3 -52.69 32.79 -70.41
C SER A 3 -51.82 31.54 -70.36
N HIS A 4 -51.39 31.16 -69.15
CA HIS A 4 -51.35 29.76 -68.75
C HIS A 4 -51.76 29.65 -67.27
N ALA A 5 -53.05 29.41 -67.09
CA ALA A 5 -53.61 28.79 -65.90
C ALA A 5 -53.79 27.29 -66.20
N THR A 6 -53.44 26.41 -65.27
CA THR A 6 -54.10 25.10 -65.10
C THR A 6 -53.85 24.64 -63.66
N ALA A 7 -54.93 24.67 -62.88
CA ALA A 7 -55.16 23.91 -61.66
C ALA A 7 -55.35 22.41 -62.04
N ARG A 8 -55.31 21.37 -61.20
CA ARG A 8 -55.85 21.17 -59.85
C ARG A 8 -55.53 19.69 -59.41
N PRO A 9 -56.21 19.07 -58.42
CA PRO A 9 -55.67 18.18 -57.35
C PRO A 9 -55.48 16.70 -57.80
N ASP A 10 -55.07 15.73 -56.96
CA ASP A 10 -55.92 14.77 -56.22
C ASP A 10 -54.99 13.89 -55.34
N THR A 11 -55.16 13.80 -54.02
CA THR A 11 -55.99 12.82 -53.28
C THR A 11 -55.37 11.41 -53.17
N GLU A 12 -54.90 11.13 -51.95
CA GLU A 12 -54.90 9.86 -51.19
C GLU A 12 -54.66 8.52 -51.90
N ALA A 13 -53.66 7.77 -51.43
CA ALA A 13 -53.88 6.49 -50.74
C ALA A 13 -52.55 5.85 -50.33
N GLY A 14 -52.52 5.30 -49.12
CA GLY A 14 -51.75 4.08 -48.88
C GLY A 14 -50.69 4.12 -47.79
N GLY A 15 -51.09 3.69 -46.59
CA GLY A 15 -50.25 2.78 -45.82
C GLY A 15 -49.58 3.36 -44.58
N ALA A 16 -50.27 3.19 -43.46
CA ALA A 16 -49.81 2.81 -42.11
C ALA A 16 -48.29 2.73 -41.82
N PRO A 17 -47.88 3.08 -40.58
CA PRO A 17 -46.48 3.21 -40.20
C PRO A 17 -45.78 1.86 -40.22
N LYS A 18 -44.68 1.73 -40.96
CA LYS A 18 -43.78 0.60 -40.77
C LYS A 18 -43.00 0.82 -39.48
N THR A 19 -43.59 0.35 -38.39
CA THR A 19 -42.93 -0.04 -37.15
C THR A 19 -41.95 -1.18 -37.49
N GLY A 20 -40.85 -0.81 -38.15
CA GLY A 20 -39.74 -1.70 -38.46
C GLY A 20 -38.91 -1.84 -37.19
N ALA A 21 -39.11 -2.99 -36.53
CA ALA A 21 -38.16 -3.66 -35.67
C ALA A 21 -37.17 -2.74 -34.94
N VAL A 22 -37.50 -2.42 -33.69
CA VAL A 22 -36.49 -2.22 -32.67
C VAL A 22 -35.67 -3.52 -32.64
N ASP A 23 -34.61 -3.57 -33.43
CA ASP A 23 -33.59 -4.60 -33.32
C ASP A 23 -33.01 -4.46 -31.93
N SER A 24 -33.51 -5.33 -31.06
CA SER A 24 -33.00 -5.49 -29.71
C SER A 24 -31.52 -5.83 -29.85
N VAL A 25 -30.67 -4.83 -29.66
CA VAL A 25 -29.24 -5.01 -29.41
C VAL A 25 -29.15 -5.73 -28.07
N ARG A 26 -29.34 -7.05 -28.13
CA ARG A 26 -29.30 -7.96 -27.00
C ARG A 26 -27.82 -8.11 -26.66
N GLY A 27 -27.31 -7.14 -25.91
CA GLY A 27 -25.95 -7.14 -25.38
C GLY A 27 -25.74 -8.43 -24.59
N LYS A 28 -24.91 -9.32 -25.13
CA LYS A 28 -24.47 -10.55 -24.46
C LYS A 28 -23.86 -10.15 -23.11
N PRO A 29 -24.29 -10.71 -21.97
CA PRO A 29 -23.72 -10.35 -20.68
C PRO A 29 -22.23 -10.69 -20.70
N ARG A 30 -21.38 -9.66 -20.55
CA ARG A 30 -19.93 -9.84 -20.39
C ARG A 30 -19.71 -10.60 -19.09
N ARG A 31 -19.54 -11.93 -19.19
CA ARG A 31 -19.21 -12.79 -18.05
C ARG A 31 -17.87 -12.33 -17.49
N ASN A 32 -17.93 -11.57 -16.40
CA ASN A 32 -16.76 -11.04 -15.72
C ASN A 32 -15.99 -12.21 -15.10
N ARG A 33 -14.98 -12.72 -15.80
CA ARG A 33 -14.16 -13.86 -15.37
C ARG A 33 -13.11 -13.38 -14.37
N ILE A 34 -13.55 -12.74 -13.28
CA ILE A 34 -12.69 -12.40 -12.15
C ILE A 34 -12.75 -13.57 -11.18
N SER A 35 -11.79 -14.48 -11.29
CA SER A 35 -11.54 -15.46 -10.22
C SER A 35 -10.18 -16.13 -10.36
N GLY A 36 -9.76 -16.45 -11.59
CA GLY A 36 -8.47 -17.11 -11.82
C GLY A 36 -7.25 -16.18 -11.72
N GLY A 37 -7.33 -14.97 -12.29
CA GLY A 37 -6.20 -14.05 -12.34
C GLY A 37 -5.91 -13.36 -11.00
N PHE A 38 -6.94 -12.96 -10.27
CA PHE A 38 -6.81 -12.31 -8.97
C PHE A 38 -6.23 -13.26 -7.92
N PHE A 39 -6.76 -14.48 -7.81
CA PHE A 39 -6.24 -15.47 -6.86
C PHE A 39 -4.79 -15.86 -7.17
N ARG A 40 -4.45 -16.05 -8.45
CA ARG A 40 -3.06 -16.24 -8.89
C ARG A 40 -2.18 -15.05 -8.52
N PHE A 41 -2.63 -13.82 -8.75
CA PHE A 41 -1.90 -12.62 -8.37
C PHE A 41 -1.67 -12.52 -6.86
N VAL A 42 -2.69 -12.80 -6.04
CA VAL A 42 -2.60 -12.80 -4.58
C VAL A 42 -1.61 -13.86 -4.10
N ILE A 43 -1.69 -15.08 -4.62
CA ILE A 43 -0.74 -16.15 -4.30
C ILE A 43 0.67 -15.76 -4.73
N THR A 44 0.86 -15.28 -5.95
CA THR A 44 2.18 -14.85 -6.43
C THR A 44 2.74 -13.76 -5.52
N ARG A 45 1.96 -12.72 -5.19
CA ARG A 45 2.38 -11.66 -4.26
C ARG A 45 2.74 -12.21 -2.89
N PHE A 46 1.94 -13.12 -2.34
CA PHE A 46 2.21 -13.76 -1.05
C PHE A 46 3.48 -14.60 -1.08
N LEU A 47 3.69 -15.37 -2.15
CA LEU A 47 4.92 -16.15 -2.34
C LEU A 47 6.15 -15.26 -2.45
N LEU A 48 6.03 -14.07 -3.06
CA LEU A 48 7.13 -13.09 -3.14
C LEU A 48 7.48 -12.48 -1.78
N ILE A 49 6.59 -12.49 -0.78
CA ILE A 49 6.92 -11.99 0.57
C ILE A 49 8.04 -12.82 1.19
N ILE A 50 8.02 -14.14 1.02
CA ILE A 50 9.00 -15.05 1.60
C ILE A 50 10.44 -14.71 1.16
N PRO A 51 10.80 -14.67 -0.13
CA PRO A 51 12.14 -14.30 -0.55
C PRO A 51 12.47 -12.84 -0.23
N THR A 52 11.51 -11.91 -0.25
CA THR A 52 11.76 -10.52 0.15
C THR A 52 12.16 -10.41 1.62
N VAL A 53 11.40 -11.04 2.53
CA VAL A 53 11.71 -11.07 3.96
C VAL A 53 13.04 -11.80 4.19
N PHE A 54 13.26 -12.92 3.52
CA PHE A 54 14.51 -13.66 3.63
C PHE A 54 15.73 -12.82 3.23
N ILE A 55 15.66 -12.14 2.07
CA ILE A 55 16.72 -11.24 1.60
C ILE A 55 16.91 -10.08 2.58
N LEU A 56 15.82 -9.46 3.06
CA LEU A 56 15.88 -8.36 4.02
C LEU A 56 16.58 -8.79 5.32
N VAL A 57 16.13 -9.88 5.94
CA VAL A 57 16.69 -10.42 7.18
C VAL A 57 18.18 -10.76 6.99
N THR A 58 18.53 -11.37 5.86
CA THR A 58 19.92 -11.69 5.52
C THR A 58 20.77 -10.43 5.41
N ILE A 59 20.33 -9.45 4.62
CA ILE A 59 21.05 -8.18 4.44
C ILE A 59 21.19 -7.47 5.79
N VAL A 60 20.11 -7.34 6.56
CA VAL A 60 20.13 -6.68 7.88
C VAL A 60 21.09 -7.40 8.82
N PHE A 61 21.07 -8.73 8.87
CA PHE A 61 21.99 -9.52 9.68
C PHE A 61 23.46 -9.23 9.31
N PHE A 62 23.80 -9.33 8.03
CA PHE A 62 25.16 -9.09 7.56
C PHE A 62 25.59 -7.64 7.75
N VAL A 63 24.73 -6.66 7.47
CA VAL A 63 25.03 -5.24 7.67
C VAL A 63 25.29 -4.96 9.15
N MET A 64 24.40 -5.39 10.05
CA MET A 64 24.55 -5.19 11.49
C MET A 64 25.84 -5.84 12.02
N ARG A 65 26.19 -7.02 11.52
CA ARG A 65 27.40 -7.74 11.94
C ARG A 65 28.68 -7.20 11.29
N ALA A 66 28.59 -6.60 10.10
CA ALA A 66 29.70 -5.96 9.40
C ALA A 66 30.02 -4.56 9.93
N THR A 67 29.02 -3.83 10.46
CA THR A 67 29.21 -2.50 11.06
C THR A 67 29.89 -2.53 12.45
N GLY A 68 30.23 -3.70 12.99
CA GLY A 68 30.94 -3.87 14.25
C GLY A 68 30.15 -4.69 15.27
N ASP A 69 30.79 -5.03 16.41
CA ASP A 69 30.15 -5.80 17.48
C ASP A 69 29.10 -4.90 18.20
N PRO A 70 27.79 -5.19 18.09
CA PRO A 70 26.74 -4.38 18.71
C PRO A 70 26.84 -4.39 20.24
N ILE A 71 27.56 -5.34 20.85
CA ILE A 71 27.86 -5.32 22.28
C ILE A 71 28.84 -4.19 22.59
N SER A 72 29.89 -4.02 21.77
CA SER A 72 30.86 -2.93 21.87
C SER A 72 30.24 -1.56 21.57
N ALA A 73 29.32 -1.50 20.59
CA ALA A 73 28.64 -0.27 20.20
C ALA A 73 27.54 0.16 21.17
N ALA A 74 26.75 -0.78 21.71
CA ALA A 74 25.67 -0.49 22.67
C ALA A 74 26.17 -0.30 24.12
N MET A 75 27.27 -0.97 24.51
CA MET A 75 27.82 -0.91 25.87
C MET A 75 29.16 -0.17 25.96
N GLY A 76 29.55 0.54 24.90
CA GLY A 76 30.78 1.33 24.82
C GLY A 76 30.99 2.21 26.05
N GLY A 77 31.83 1.74 26.98
CA GLY A 77 32.20 2.43 28.21
C GLY A 77 31.42 2.10 29.50
N ARG A 78 30.42 1.20 29.48
CA ARG A 78 29.57 0.89 30.67
C ARG A 78 29.80 -0.47 31.35
N LEU A 79 30.60 -1.38 30.78
CA LEU A 79 30.85 -2.71 31.34
C LEU A 79 32.35 -2.91 31.66
N THR A 80 32.63 -3.65 32.74
CA THR A 80 33.98 -4.13 33.02
C THR A 80 34.42 -5.13 31.92
N PRO A 81 35.72 -5.26 31.62
CA PRO A 81 36.22 -6.17 30.59
C PRO A 81 35.77 -7.64 30.77
N GLN A 82 35.53 -8.04 32.02
CA GLN A 82 35.10 -9.39 32.39
C GLN A 82 33.61 -9.64 32.12
N GLU A 83 32.74 -8.64 32.36
CA GLU A 83 31.32 -8.70 31.98
C GLU A 83 31.15 -8.72 30.46
N LEU A 84 31.99 -7.96 29.75
CA LEU A 84 31.98 -7.90 28.29
C LEU A 84 32.28 -9.27 27.68
N GLN A 85 33.35 -9.93 28.14
CA GLN A 85 33.71 -11.27 27.67
C GLN A 85 32.64 -12.32 28.00
N ARG A 86 32.01 -12.26 29.18
CA ARG A 86 30.87 -13.14 29.52
C ARG A 86 29.68 -12.94 28.58
N ARG A 87 29.36 -11.69 28.22
CA ARG A 87 28.24 -11.39 27.32
C ARG A 87 28.55 -11.73 25.86
N VAL A 88 29.78 -11.53 25.41
CA VAL A 88 30.27 -11.95 24.07
C VAL A 88 30.19 -13.48 23.94
N HIS A 89 30.61 -14.21 24.97
CA HIS A 89 30.54 -15.67 24.99
C HIS A 89 29.10 -16.18 25.11
N ALA A 90 28.27 -15.55 25.95
CA ALA A 90 26.84 -15.88 26.10
C ALA A 90 26.02 -15.56 24.83
N ALA A 91 26.40 -14.54 24.07
CA ALA A 91 25.76 -14.16 22.82
C ALA A 91 26.31 -14.95 21.60
N GLY A 92 27.20 -15.92 21.81
CA GLY A 92 27.69 -16.82 20.76
C GLY A 92 28.58 -16.14 19.71
N TYR A 93 29.14 -14.97 20.02
CA TYR A 93 29.95 -14.18 19.09
C TYR A 93 31.27 -14.86 18.69
N ASP A 94 31.70 -15.89 19.44
CA ASP A 94 32.87 -16.73 19.15
C ASP A 94 32.60 -17.86 18.13
N ARG A 95 31.35 -18.03 17.68
CA ARG A 95 30.98 -19.08 16.70
C ARG A 95 31.15 -18.58 15.26
N PRO A 96 31.37 -19.46 14.27
CA PRO A 96 31.40 -19.06 12.86
C PRO A 96 30.14 -18.30 12.47
N LEU A 97 30.26 -17.22 11.68
CA LEU A 97 29.13 -16.37 11.25
C LEU A 97 27.97 -17.16 10.62
N ILE A 98 28.29 -18.26 9.93
CA ILE A 98 27.31 -19.14 9.31
C ILE A 98 26.46 -19.87 10.36
N VAL A 99 27.06 -20.32 11.47
CA VAL A 99 26.33 -20.98 12.56
C VAL A 99 25.41 -19.99 13.25
N GLN A 100 25.88 -18.77 13.51
CA GLN A 100 25.05 -17.71 14.09
C GLN A 100 23.85 -17.35 13.19
N TYR A 101 24.04 -17.33 11.87
CA TYR A 101 22.96 -17.07 10.94
C TYR A 101 21.94 -18.21 10.89
N ILE A 102 22.38 -19.47 10.96
CA ILE A 102 21.49 -20.64 10.99
C ILE A 102 20.70 -20.68 12.30
N ASP A 103 21.36 -20.48 13.45
CA ASP A 103 20.71 -20.43 14.76
C ASP A 103 19.67 -19.29 14.78
N TYR A 104 20.05 -18.10 14.32
CA TYR A 104 19.16 -16.94 14.19
C TYR A 104 17.95 -17.21 13.28
N LEU A 105 18.16 -17.88 12.14
CA LEU A 105 17.07 -18.24 11.23
C LEU A 105 16.16 -19.30 11.86
N GLY A 106 16.73 -20.23 12.63
CA GLY A 106 16.01 -21.23 13.41
C GLY A 106 15.09 -20.57 14.45
N ASP A 107 15.63 -19.68 15.26
CA ASP A 107 14.88 -18.93 16.28
C ASP A 107 13.77 -18.08 15.63
N LEU A 108 14.09 -17.38 14.54
CA LEU A 108 13.13 -16.59 13.76
C LEU A 108 11.96 -17.44 13.22
N LEU A 109 12.24 -18.66 12.76
CA LEU A 109 11.21 -19.59 12.29
C LEU A 109 10.34 -20.14 13.44
N HIS A 110 10.87 -20.25 14.65
CA HIS A 110 10.11 -20.60 15.85
C HIS A 110 9.35 -19.41 16.45
N GLY A 111 9.50 -18.21 15.85
CA GLY A 111 8.87 -16.99 16.32
C GLY A 111 9.61 -16.32 17.48
N ASP A 112 10.82 -16.76 17.80
CA ASP A 112 11.68 -16.09 18.77
C ASP A 112 12.52 -15.02 18.06
N LEU A 113 12.18 -13.76 18.33
CA LEU A 113 12.88 -12.59 17.80
C LEU A 113 14.02 -12.13 18.72
N GLY A 114 14.24 -12.85 19.83
CA GLY A 114 15.20 -12.51 20.87
C GLY A 114 14.75 -11.34 21.76
N THR A 115 15.70 -10.90 22.58
CA THR A 115 15.54 -9.78 23.52
C THR A 115 16.39 -8.58 23.11
N THR A 116 15.93 -7.37 23.41
CA THR A 116 16.71 -6.16 23.17
C THR A 116 17.99 -6.14 23.99
N LEU A 117 19.09 -5.70 23.37
CA LEU A 117 20.39 -5.60 24.05
C LEU A 117 20.40 -4.50 25.14
N THR A 118 19.54 -3.49 24.99
CA THR A 118 19.47 -2.32 25.89
C THR A 118 18.59 -2.60 27.11
N ASP A 119 17.36 -3.11 26.90
CA ASP A 119 16.33 -3.19 27.94
C ASP A 119 15.95 -4.63 28.31
N ASN A 120 16.58 -5.64 27.70
CA ASN A 120 16.29 -7.08 27.90
C ASN A 120 14.80 -7.42 27.77
N GLN A 121 14.05 -6.70 26.94
CA GLN A 121 12.65 -6.99 26.68
C GLN A 121 12.50 -7.81 25.39
N PRO A 122 11.52 -8.74 25.31
CA PRO A 122 11.25 -9.48 24.08
C PRO A 122 10.92 -8.55 22.92
N VAL A 123 11.57 -8.72 21.76
CA VAL A 123 11.32 -7.86 20.59
C VAL A 123 9.88 -8.01 20.09
N ALA A 124 9.28 -9.19 20.24
CA ALA A 124 7.89 -9.43 19.87
C ALA A 124 6.90 -8.52 20.62
N SER A 125 7.11 -8.25 21.92
CA SER A 125 6.20 -7.39 22.68
C SER A 125 6.29 -5.94 22.25
N ILE A 126 7.51 -5.49 21.91
CA ILE A 126 7.79 -4.17 21.33
C ILE A 126 7.05 -4.04 20.00
N LEU A 127 7.22 -4.99 19.08
CA LEU A 127 6.56 -4.97 17.77
C LEU A 127 5.03 -4.93 17.90
N VAL A 128 4.45 -5.70 18.82
CA VAL A 128 3.00 -5.67 19.06
C VAL A 128 2.57 -4.31 19.60
N ARG A 129 3.29 -3.75 20.56
CA ARG A 129 2.96 -2.46 21.17
C ARG A 129 3.03 -1.31 20.18
N TYR A 130 4.14 -1.19 19.45
CA TYR A 130 4.31 -0.15 18.44
C TYR A 130 3.42 -0.39 17.23
N GLY A 131 3.26 -1.65 16.81
CA GLY A 131 2.37 -2.03 15.73
C GLY A 131 0.90 -1.68 16.02
N ALA A 132 0.43 -1.92 17.24
CA ALA A 132 -0.92 -1.51 17.66
C ALA A 132 -1.09 0.01 17.63
N ALA A 133 -0.11 0.77 18.14
CA ALA A 133 -0.15 2.23 18.10
C ALA A 133 -0.14 2.78 16.65
N THR A 134 0.69 2.22 15.76
CA THR A 134 0.70 2.59 14.34
C THR A 134 -0.62 2.24 13.66
N LEU A 135 -1.23 1.11 14.00
CA LEU A 135 -2.52 0.70 13.46
C LEU A 135 -3.63 1.66 13.90
N GLU A 136 -3.67 2.03 15.17
CA GLU A 136 -4.60 3.02 15.70
C GLU A 136 -4.45 4.37 14.99
N LEU A 137 -3.23 4.88 14.89
CA LEU A 137 -2.91 6.11 14.17
C LEU A 137 -3.32 6.02 12.70
N THR A 138 -2.99 4.92 12.02
CA THR A 138 -3.30 4.73 10.60
C THR A 138 -4.81 4.69 10.37
N LEU A 139 -5.57 4.02 11.24
CA LEU A 139 -7.03 3.97 11.14
C LEU A 139 -7.66 5.35 11.34
N LEU A 140 -7.22 6.11 12.36
CA LEU A 140 -7.72 7.46 12.60
C LEU A 140 -7.36 8.40 11.45
N SER A 141 -6.11 8.35 10.98
CA SER A 141 -5.67 9.11 9.81
C SER A 141 -6.46 8.75 8.56
N LEU A 142 -6.78 7.47 8.33
CA LEU A 142 -7.59 7.02 7.20
C LEU A 142 -9.01 7.58 7.29
N VAL A 143 -9.65 7.53 8.45
CA VAL A 143 -10.99 8.09 8.65
C VAL A 143 -11.01 9.59 8.35
N ILE A 144 -10.05 10.34 8.90
CA ILE A 144 -9.93 11.78 8.66
C ILE A 144 -9.66 12.05 7.17
N ALA A 145 -8.74 11.32 6.56
CA ALA A 145 -8.39 11.46 5.14
C ALA A 145 -9.59 11.17 4.24
N LEU A 146 -10.42 10.18 4.55
CA LEU A 146 -11.63 9.89 3.79
C LEU A 146 -12.68 11.00 3.97
N LEU A 147 -12.93 11.46 5.19
CA LEU A 147 -13.92 12.52 5.45
C LEU A 147 -13.54 13.82 4.74
N VAL A 148 -12.30 14.27 4.91
CA VAL A 148 -11.80 15.52 4.30
C VAL A 148 -11.61 15.34 2.80
N GLY A 149 -10.97 14.26 2.37
CA GLY A 149 -10.65 14.00 0.96
C GLY A 149 -11.89 13.82 0.10
N ILE A 150 -12.88 13.04 0.55
CA ILE A 150 -14.16 12.88 -0.16
C ILE A 150 -14.94 14.19 -0.16
N GLY A 151 -14.96 14.93 0.96
CA GLY A 151 -15.63 16.21 1.07
C GLY A 151 -15.09 17.27 0.10
N LEU A 152 -13.78 17.49 0.14
CA LEU A 152 -13.08 18.42 -0.75
C LEU A 152 -13.15 17.96 -2.22
N GLY A 153 -12.97 16.66 -2.47
CA GLY A 153 -13.08 16.09 -3.82
C GLY A 153 -14.47 16.28 -4.42
N ARG A 154 -15.54 16.08 -3.63
CA ARG A 154 -16.92 16.35 -4.08
C ARG A 154 -17.15 17.83 -4.37
N LEU A 155 -16.61 18.73 -3.56
CA LEU A 155 -16.75 20.17 -3.76
C LEU A 155 -16.05 20.63 -5.05
N ALA A 156 -14.80 20.18 -5.25
CA ALA A 156 -14.03 20.44 -6.45
C ALA A 156 -14.75 19.90 -7.72
N ALA A 157 -15.29 18.68 -7.65
CA ALA A 157 -16.01 18.07 -8.77
C ALA A 157 -17.31 18.80 -9.14
N ARG A 158 -18.03 19.37 -8.16
CA ARG A 158 -19.26 20.14 -8.40
C ARG A 158 -19.00 21.52 -9.02
N ARG A 159 -17.85 22.13 -8.71
CA ARG A 159 -17.45 23.44 -9.23
C ARG A 159 -16.21 23.32 -10.09
N ARG A 160 -16.28 22.45 -11.10
CA ARG A 160 -15.18 22.21 -12.04
C ARG A 160 -14.76 23.51 -12.72
N ASP A 161 -13.45 23.71 -12.88
CA ASP A 161 -12.82 24.87 -13.53
C ASP A 161 -13.10 26.21 -12.81
N SER A 162 -13.49 26.16 -11.54
CA SER A 162 -13.64 27.34 -10.69
C SER A 162 -12.40 27.62 -9.84
N LEU A 163 -12.32 28.83 -9.28
CA LEU A 163 -11.29 29.20 -8.29
C LEU A 163 -11.24 28.23 -7.09
N SER A 164 -12.38 27.66 -6.68
CA SER A 164 -12.42 26.67 -5.59
C SER A 164 -11.80 25.32 -5.96
N ASP A 165 -11.89 24.91 -7.23
CA ASP A 165 -11.26 23.69 -7.73
C ASP A 165 -9.73 23.90 -7.88
N ALA A 166 -9.33 25.07 -8.39
CA ALA A 166 -7.92 25.46 -8.47
C ALA A 166 -7.24 25.52 -7.09
N SER A 167 -7.87 26.13 -6.09
CA SER A 167 -7.29 26.23 -4.74
C SER A 167 -7.13 24.86 -4.06
N ILE A 168 -8.13 23.98 -4.18
CA ILE A 168 -8.08 22.61 -3.64
C ILE A 168 -6.96 21.81 -4.31
N ARG A 169 -6.79 21.92 -5.63
CA ARG A 169 -5.70 21.24 -6.36
C ARG A 169 -4.32 21.74 -5.92
N VAL A 170 -4.11 23.05 -5.85
CA VAL A 170 -2.84 23.63 -5.41
C VAL A 170 -2.52 23.20 -3.99
N PHE A 171 -3.51 23.25 -3.09
CA PHE A 171 -3.36 22.77 -1.72
C PHE A 171 -2.97 21.29 -1.66
N ALA A 172 -3.63 20.42 -2.43
CA ALA A 172 -3.31 19.00 -2.48
C ALA A 172 -1.89 18.73 -2.98
N ILE A 173 -1.43 19.46 -4.00
CA ILE A 173 -0.07 19.36 -4.52
C ILE A 173 0.94 19.81 -3.48
N LEU A 174 0.69 20.93 -2.78
CA LEU A 174 1.57 21.41 -1.72
C LEU A 174 1.67 20.39 -0.58
N CYS A 175 0.56 19.86 -0.09
CA CYS A 175 0.56 18.82 0.94
C CYS A 175 1.32 17.55 0.50
N TYR A 176 1.15 17.13 -0.75
CA TYR A 176 1.85 15.94 -1.28
C TYR A 176 3.35 16.17 -1.47
N ALA A 177 3.74 17.37 -1.90
CA ALA A 177 5.13 17.71 -2.18
C ALA A 177 5.92 18.14 -0.92
N THR A 178 5.24 18.50 0.17
CA THR A 178 5.90 18.93 1.41
C THR A 178 6.51 17.73 2.12
N PRO A 179 7.83 17.73 2.37
CA PRO A 179 8.46 16.67 3.14
C PRO A 179 7.91 16.64 4.58
N VAL A 180 7.72 15.43 5.10
CA VAL A 180 7.11 15.20 6.43
C VAL A 180 7.82 15.95 7.56
N PHE A 181 9.15 16.09 7.49
CA PHE A 181 9.93 16.77 8.52
C PHE A 181 9.71 18.29 8.62
N PHE A 182 9.11 18.94 7.61
CA PHE A 182 8.71 20.35 7.70
C PHE A 182 7.36 20.53 8.40
N LEU A 183 6.55 19.47 8.46
CA LEU A 183 5.20 19.49 9.04
C LEU A 183 5.20 19.15 10.54
N GLY A 184 6.32 18.65 11.07
CA GLY A 184 6.50 18.25 12.48
C GLY A 184 7.25 16.94 12.62
#